data_AF-A0A164SHD9-F1
#
_entry.id   AF-A0A164SHD9-F1
#
_cell.length_a   1.000
_cell.length_b   1.000
_cell.length_c   1.000
_cell.angle_alpha   90.00
_cell.angle_beta   90.00
_cell.angle_gamma   90.00
#
_symmetry.space_group_name_H-M   'P 1'
#
loop_
_entity.id
_entity.type
_entity.pdbx_description
1 polymer ?
#
loop_
_entity_poly.entity_id
_entity_poly.type
_entity_poly.pdbx_seq_one_letter_code
_entity_poly.pdbx_strand_id
1 'polypeptide(L)'
;MIASNCRPSLLQCGVLHHSRLLWSWLATVYSFSKLIVVGMQKYLLLGRQEVTALNGQHLRIASFDIRPYMHIEHDMKGHISKAGGFVYQMVLWLSKRFNITLFTLVESADGTVEAAINNTWNGMIRMAINRDVDFVAGPIVPLEARAKVIDFSINYLDEPAAILIPAPTLDQNNWVAIFKPFHYDVPKNTATRVPHSNKIAISSWCLMSAALVYAYSCCIISYLTIPRSYLLVNSVEELANSKVLQVTTLKNSIFETTLLQLGYGPFKLLGDSLRKNPGNSFSGQYYDQTRLLNKVFGRLALITGRLQLEMLIELNYRQTRRCDLTLLPQQFWHCQKDAYTHLINLGIMEIKQLELIDHWIKVYVNQTNQCSHGIEIFDHSNSKKKHPLGFSNLGGVFILFLLGISVSTLMFLSELYLTLKTKLQICSCLFLF
;
A
#
# COMPACT_ATOMS: atom_id res chain seq x y z
N MET A 1 -39.94 -23.68 -84.25
CA MET A 1 -39.21 -22.88 -83.24
C MET A 1 -40.14 -22.74 -82.05
N ILE A 2 -40.20 -23.72 -81.15
CA ILE A 2 -39.43 -23.85 -79.88
C ILE A 2 -39.59 -22.65 -78.93
N ALA A 3 -40.20 -22.97 -77.77
CA ALA A 3 -40.23 -22.34 -76.43
C ALA A 3 -41.70 -22.15 -75.99
N SER A 4 -42.22 -22.58 -74.84
CA SER A 4 -41.63 -22.91 -73.53
C SER A 4 -42.68 -23.61 -72.61
N ASN A 5 -42.17 -24.29 -71.55
CA ASN A 5 -42.76 -24.61 -70.23
C ASN A 5 -43.99 -25.54 -70.08
N CYS A 6 -43.83 -26.69 -69.42
CA CYS A 6 -44.10 -26.88 -67.97
C CYS A 6 -43.79 -28.33 -67.48
N ARG A 7 -43.28 -28.45 -66.24
CA ARG A 7 -42.94 -29.67 -65.44
C ARG A 7 -44.21 -30.33 -64.83
N PRO A 8 -44.22 -31.56 -64.23
CA PRO A 8 -43.33 -32.02 -63.12
C PRO A 8 -42.99 -33.55 -63.07
N SER A 9 -42.01 -34.02 -62.28
CA SER A 9 -42.25 -34.48 -60.90
C SER A 9 -40.94 -34.75 -60.12
N LEU A 10 -40.94 -34.26 -58.88
CA LEU A 10 -39.96 -34.37 -57.80
C LEU A 10 -40.61 -35.26 -56.72
N LEU A 11 -40.13 -36.48 -56.48
CA LEU A 11 -40.47 -37.26 -55.28
C LEU A 11 -39.67 -38.59 -55.28
N GLN A 12 -38.41 -38.58 -54.83
CA GLN A 12 -37.78 -39.77 -54.19
C GLN A 12 -36.35 -39.58 -53.65
N CYS A 13 -35.63 -38.50 -53.97
CA CYS A 13 -34.20 -38.40 -53.56
C CYS A 13 -33.91 -37.74 -52.18
N GLY A 14 -34.92 -37.31 -51.41
CA GLY A 14 -34.68 -36.50 -50.19
C GLY A 14 -34.38 -37.27 -48.89
N VAL A 15 -34.82 -38.52 -48.76
CA VAL A 15 -34.85 -39.21 -47.45
C VAL A 15 -33.53 -39.94 -47.12
N LEU A 16 -32.75 -40.33 -48.12
CA LEU A 16 -31.49 -41.08 -47.93
C LEU A 16 -30.28 -40.19 -47.60
N HIS A 17 -30.32 -38.90 -47.90
CA HIS A 17 -29.20 -37.99 -47.66
C HIS A 17 -29.19 -37.43 -46.23
N HIS A 18 -30.37 -37.23 -45.64
CA HIS A 18 -30.51 -36.71 -44.28
C HIS A 18 -30.09 -37.74 -43.22
N SER A 19 -30.35 -39.03 -43.44
CA SER A 19 -29.95 -40.11 -42.53
C SER A 19 -28.43 -40.29 -42.48
N ARG A 20 -27.74 -40.26 -43.63
CA ARG A 20 -26.26 -40.38 -43.68
C ARG A 20 -25.55 -39.20 -43.00
N LEU A 21 -26.08 -37.99 -43.11
CA LEU A 21 -25.55 -36.82 -42.41
C LEU A 21 -25.75 -36.92 -40.89
N LEU A 22 -26.90 -37.44 -40.44
CA LEU A 22 -27.19 -37.70 -39.03
C LEU A 22 -26.28 -38.78 -38.43
N TRP A 23 -26.06 -39.89 -39.15
CA TRP A 23 -25.14 -40.95 -38.71
C TRP A 23 -23.68 -40.49 -38.72
N SER A 24 -23.28 -39.64 -39.68
CA SER A 24 -21.95 -39.02 -39.69
C SER A 24 -21.76 -38.06 -38.51
N TRP A 25 -22.76 -37.22 -38.21
CA TRP A 25 -22.76 -36.34 -37.04
C TRP A 25 -22.76 -37.10 -35.72
N LEU A 26 -23.54 -38.17 -35.60
CA LEU A 26 -23.53 -39.01 -34.40
C LEU A 26 -22.20 -39.75 -34.23
N ALA A 27 -21.58 -40.20 -35.33
CA ALA A 27 -20.26 -40.84 -35.29
C ALA A 27 -19.14 -39.85 -34.92
N THR A 28 -19.16 -38.61 -35.44
CA THR A 28 -18.19 -37.58 -35.06
C THR A 28 -18.37 -37.14 -33.62
N VAL A 29 -19.61 -36.94 -33.14
CA VAL A 29 -19.90 -36.63 -31.73
C VAL A 29 -19.50 -37.77 -30.81
N TYR A 30 -19.77 -39.03 -31.18
CA TYR A 30 -19.36 -40.19 -30.39
C TYR A 30 -17.83 -40.34 -30.35
N SER A 31 -17.15 -40.13 -31.48
CA SER A 31 -15.69 -40.14 -31.55
C SER A 31 -15.07 -39.01 -30.73
N PHE A 32 -15.62 -37.80 -30.80
CA PHE A 32 -15.21 -36.67 -29.96
C PHE A 32 -15.45 -36.95 -28.47
N SER A 33 -16.59 -37.54 -28.11
CA SER A 33 -16.89 -37.91 -26.73
C SER A 33 -15.91 -38.97 -26.19
N LYS A 34 -15.54 -39.97 -27.01
CA LYS A 34 -14.50 -40.94 -26.66
C LYS A 34 -13.13 -40.29 -26.52
N LEU A 35 -12.79 -39.33 -27.38
CA LEU A 35 -11.52 -38.61 -27.29
C LEU A 35 -11.43 -37.77 -26.01
N ILE A 36 -12.53 -37.09 -25.64
CA ILE A 36 -12.65 -36.32 -24.40
C ILE A 36 -12.55 -37.24 -23.18
N VAL A 37 -13.27 -38.38 -23.18
CA VAL A 37 -13.24 -39.34 -22.07
C VAL A 37 -11.86 -39.98 -21.91
N VAL A 38 -11.24 -40.44 -23.00
CA VAL A 38 -9.89 -41.03 -22.98
C VAL A 38 -8.84 -39.98 -22.59
N GLY A 39 -8.98 -38.75 -23.08
CA GLY A 39 -8.16 -37.62 -22.68
C GLY A 39 -8.25 -37.34 -21.18
N MET A 40 -9.47 -37.16 -20.65
CA MET A 40 -9.71 -36.95 -19.22
C MET A 40 -9.21 -38.11 -18.36
N GLN A 41 -9.37 -39.35 -18.82
CA GLN A 41 -8.91 -40.54 -18.10
C GLN A 41 -7.38 -40.63 -18.06
N LYS A 42 -6.69 -40.21 -19.13
CA LYS A 42 -5.22 -40.12 -19.18
C LYS A 42 -4.68 -38.99 -18.29
N TYR A 43 -5.35 -37.84 -18.25
CA TYR A 43 -5.02 -36.74 -17.33
C TYR A 43 -5.25 -37.13 -15.86
N LEU A 44 -6.35 -37.83 -15.56
CA LEU A 44 -6.65 -38.35 -14.21
C LEU A 44 -5.61 -39.39 -13.77
N LEU A 45 -5.13 -40.25 -14.67
CA LEU A 45 -4.11 -41.25 -14.36
C LEU A 45 -2.72 -40.64 -14.18
N LEU A 46 -2.34 -39.64 -14.99
CA LEU A 46 -1.08 -38.90 -14.85
C LEU A 46 -1.05 -38.11 -13.53
N GLY A 47 -2.14 -37.39 -13.20
CA GLY A 47 -2.26 -36.71 -11.92
C GLY A 47 -2.27 -37.66 -10.72
N ARG A 48 -2.74 -38.91 -10.88
CA ARG A 48 -2.73 -39.93 -9.83
C ARG A 48 -1.34 -40.56 -9.61
N GLN A 49 -0.51 -40.72 -10.64
CA GLN A 49 0.87 -41.23 -10.49
C GLN A 49 1.78 -40.22 -9.80
N GLU A 50 1.65 -38.93 -10.11
CA GLU A 50 2.48 -37.86 -9.52
C GLU A 50 2.24 -37.66 -8.01
N VAL A 51 0.98 -37.78 -7.56
CA VAL A 51 0.62 -37.70 -6.12
C VAL A 51 1.20 -38.86 -5.30
N THR A 52 1.55 -39.99 -5.92
CA THR A 52 2.13 -41.13 -5.20
C THR A 52 3.62 -41.00 -4.91
N ALA A 53 4.34 -40.09 -5.57
CA ALA A 53 5.80 -39.97 -5.44
C ALA A 53 6.26 -39.46 -4.06
N LEU A 54 5.46 -38.58 -3.43
CA LEU A 54 5.76 -37.97 -2.12
C LEU A 54 5.11 -38.70 -0.94
N ASN A 55 4.33 -39.74 -1.23
CA ASN A 55 3.55 -40.46 -0.24
C ASN A 55 4.45 -41.21 0.74
N GLY A 56 4.40 -40.87 2.02
CA GLY A 56 5.20 -41.50 3.09
C GLY A 56 6.66 -41.04 3.16
N GLN A 57 7.06 -39.99 2.45
CA GLN A 57 8.40 -39.40 2.61
C GLN A 57 8.45 -38.48 3.85
N HIS A 58 9.62 -38.39 4.49
CA HIS A 58 9.92 -37.41 5.53
C HIS A 58 10.76 -36.29 4.93
N LEU A 59 10.26 -35.04 5.01
CA LEU A 59 10.93 -33.89 4.38
C LEU A 59 11.55 -32.97 5.43
N ARG A 60 12.78 -32.53 5.19
CA ARG A 60 13.47 -31.49 5.96
C ARG A 60 13.21 -30.14 5.32
N ILE A 61 12.59 -29.23 6.05
CA ILE A 61 12.18 -27.93 5.55
C ILE A 61 12.98 -26.85 6.27
N ALA A 62 13.76 -26.07 5.53
CA ALA A 62 14.38 -24.90 6.11
C ALA A 62 13.37 -23.75 6.23
N SER A 63 13.34 -23.11 7.39
CA SER A 63 12.53 -21.91 7.61
C SER A 63 13.13 -21.04 8.70
N PHE A 64 12.54 -19.87 8.93
CA PHE A 64 12.97 -18.88 9.92
C PHE A 64 11.74 -18.13 10.44
N ASP A 65 11.79 -17.63 11.67
CA ASP A 65 10.71 -16.80 12.21
C ASP A 65 10.69 -15.44 11.49
N ILE A 66 9.61 -15.22 10.75
CA ILE A 66 9.31 -13.95 10.12
C ILE A 66 7.81 -13.81 10.05
N ARG A 67 7.26 -13.14 11.06
CA ARG A 67 5.82 -12.90 11.10
C ARG A 67 5.44 -11.92 9.97
N PRO A 68 4.25 -12.06 9.35
CA PRO A 68 3.19 -13.03 9.65
C PRO A 68 3.33 -14.36 8.87
N TYR A 69 4.39 -14.52 8.08
CA TYR A 69 4.61 -15.67 7.19
C TYR A 69 4.86 -16.96 7.97
N MET A 70 5.83 -16.91 8.89
CA MET A 70 6.27 -18.01 9.73
C MET A 70 6.45 -17.49 11.15
N HIS A 71 5.98 -18.25 12.13
CA HIS A 71 6.16 -18.02 13.56
C HIS A 71 6.77 -19.28 14.14
N ILE A 72 7.91 -19.18 14.82
CA ILE A 72 8.62 -20.33 15.38
C ILE A 72 8.87 -20.03 16.86
N GLU A 73 8.42 -20.92 17.74
CA GLU A 73 8.66 -20.85 19.18
C GLU A 73 9.65 -21.91 19.61
N HIS A 74 10.64 -21.48 20.39
CA HIS A 74 11.66 -22.36 20.94
C HIS A 74 11.37 -22.72 22.39
N ASP A 75 11.60 -23.99 22.74
CA ASP A 75 11.66 -24.42 24.13
C ASP A 75 12.89 -23.82 24.83
N MET A 76 12.93 -23.88 26.17
CA MET A 76 14.08 -23.46 26.99
C MET A 76 15.41 -24.13 26.59
N LYS A 77 15.35 -25.25 25.86
CA LYS A 77 16.51 -25.99 25.34
C LYS A 77 16.90 -25.61 23.90
N GLY A 78 16.25 -24.60 23.30
CA GLY A 78 16.52 -24.13 21.93
C GLY A 78 15.95 -25.02 20.82
N HIS A 79 15.11 -26.01 21.15
CA HIS A 79 14.44 -26.85 20.14
C HIS A 79 13.11 -26.20 19.73
N ILE A 80 12.70 -26.40 18.48
CA ILE A 80 11.43 -25.89 17.97
C ILE A 80 10.27 -26.63 18.65
N SER A 81 9.48 -25.89 19.44
CA SER A 81 8.35 -26.40 20.22
C SER A 81 7.05 -26.27 19.42
N LYS A 82 6.84 -25.10 18.81
CA LYS A 82 5.64 -24.77 18.03
C LYS A 82 6.02 -23.95 16.82
N ALA A 83 5.23 -24.12 15.76
CA ALA A 83 5.32 -23.32 14.56
C ALA A 83 3.93 -22.89 14.08
N GLY A 84 3.86 -21.72 13.46
CA GLY A 84 2.63 -21.10 12.96
C GLY A 84 2.92 -20.12 11.82
N GLY A 85 1.92 -19.32 11.45
CA GLY A 85 1.99 -18.41 10.30
C GLY A 85 1.33 -18.97 9.05
N PHE A 86 1.05 -18.12 8.07
CA PHE A 86 0.29 -18.56 6.90
C PHE A 86 1.11 -19.45 5.95
N VAL A 87 2.42 -19.25 5.87
CA VAL A 87 3.32 -20.14 5.10
C VAL A 87 3.42 -21.51 5.78
N TYR A 88 3.39 -21.56 7.11
CA TYR A 88 3.31 -22.82 7.84
C TYR A 88 2.00 -23.56 7.54
N GLN A 89 0.87 -22.86 7.44
CA GLN A 89 -0.40 -23.47 7.03
C GLN A 89 -0.36 -24.01 5.59
N MET A 90 0.34 -23.31 4.67
CA MET A 90 0.57 -23.84 3.32
C MET A 90 1.34 -25.15 3.36
N VAL A 91 2.45 -25.20 4.11
CA VAL A 91 3.27 -26.42 4.26
C VAL A 91 2.45 -27.56 4.89
N LEU A 92 1.65 -27.26 5.92
CA LEU A 92 0.77 -28.25 6.55
C LEU A 92 -0.30 -28.77 5.59
N TRP A 93 -0.85 -27.91 4.75
CA TRP A 93 -1.82 -28.29 3.73
C TRP A 93 -1.19 -29.17 2.66
N LEU A 94 0.01 -28.83 2.18
CA LEU A 94 0.77 -29.64 1.21
C LEU A 94 1.10 -31.02 1.80
N SER A 95 1.51 -31.09 3.07
CA SER A 95 1.76 -32.35 3.77
C SER A 95 0.53 -33.26 3.78
N LYS A 96 -0.65 -32.71 4.08
CA LYS A 96 -1.92 -33.47 4.05
C LYS A 96 -2.31 -33.88 2.63
N ARG A 97 -2.11 -32.99 1.65
CA ARG A 97 -2.47 -33.20 0.25
C ARG A 97 -1.65 -34.30 -0.43
N PHE A 98 -0.37 -34.44 -0.05
CA PHE A 98 0.57 -35.42 -0.59
C PHE A 98 0.87 -36.58 0.37
N ASN A 99 0.22 -36.64 1.54
CA ASN A 99 0.40 -37.66 2.57
C ASN A 99 1.88 -37.82 3.00
N ILE A 100 2.54 -36.69 3.26
CA ILE A 100 3.94 -36.59 3.71
C ILE A 100 3.95 -36.76 5.24
N THR A 101 4.76 -37.69 5.74
CA THR A 101 4.81 -38.06 7.16
C THR A 101 5.86 -37.25 7.90
N LEU A 102 5.41 -36.19 8.57
CA LEU A 102 6.20 -35.28 9.40
C LEU A 102 7.28 -34.51 8.61
N PHE A 103 7.38 -33.21 8.86
CA PHE A 103 8.49 -32.41 8.36
C PHE A 103 9.29 -31.87 9.53
N THR A 104 10.61 -31.89 9.40
CA THR A 104 11.49 -31.26 10.39
C THR A 104 11.78 -29.85 9.94
N LEU A 105 11.36 -28.86 10.74
CA LEU A 105 11.77 -27.48 10.54
C LEU A 105 13.22 -27.35 10.98
N VAL A 106 14.06 -26.86 10.09
CA VAL A 106 15.48 -26.59 10.37
C VAL A 106 15.70 -25.10 10.21
N GLU A 107 16.20 -24.47 11.26
CA GLU A 107 16.65 -23.08 11.17
C GLU A 107 18.14 -23.05 10.80
N SER A 108 18.51 -22.03 10.05
CA SER A 108 19.93 -21.75 9.82
C SER A 108 20.60 -21.35 11.14
N ALA A 109 21.76 -21.94 11.46
CA ALA A 109 22.56 -21.59 12.64
C ALA A 109 22.96 -20.10 12.67
N ASP A 110 23.00 -19.45 11.50
CA ASP A 110 23.34 -18.04 11.34
C ASP A 110 22.10 -17.11 11.50
N GLY A 111 20.89 -17.68 11.58
CA GLY A 111 19.61 -16.97 11.68
C GLY A 111 19.21 -16.17 10.42
N THR A 112 20.10 -16.05 9.44
CA THR A 112 19.93 -15.18 8.27
C THR A 112 19.25 -15.89 7.11
N VAL A 113 18.42 -15.12 6.37
CA VAL A 113 17.93 -15.53 5.05
C VAL A 113 19.10 -15.55 4.07
N GLU A 114 19.99 -14.55 4.12
CA GLU A 114 21.17 -14.45 3.25
C GLU A 114 22.14 -13.31 3.59
N ALA A 115 23.40 -13.48 3.19
CA ALA A 115 24.21 -12.52 2.46
C ALA A 115 25.20 -13.31 1.60
N ALA A 116 25.15 -13.16 0.27
CA ALA A 116 26.22 -13.64 -0.61
C ALA A 116 27.46 -12.77 -0.37
N ILE A 117 28.25 -13.11 0.63
CA ILE A 117 29.51 -12.43 0.93
C ILE A 117 30.57 -13.14 0.10
N ASN A 118 31.20 -12.43 -0.84
CA ASN A 118 32.32 -12.94 -1.64
C ASN A 118 32.00 -14.24 -2.42
N ASN A 119 30.87 -14.29 -3.14
CA ASN A 119 30.41 -15.46 -3.92
C ASN A 119 30.15 -16.74 -3.10
N THR A 120 30.15 -16.67 -1.77
CA THR A 120 29.76 -17.80 -0.91
C THR A 120 28.36 -17.56 -0.36
N TRP A 121 27.48 -18.55 -0.57
CA TRP A 121 26.12 -18.53 -0.01
C TRP A 121 26.17 -18.94 1.46
N ASN A 122 25.40 -18.26 2.30
CA ASN A 122 25.17 -18.60 3.71
C ASN A 122 23.67 -18.80 3.94
N GLY A 123 23.27 -18.99 5.20
CA GLY A 123 21.85 -19.08 5.53
C GLY A 123 21.18 -20.34 4.97
N MET A 124 19.88 -20.21 4.69
CA MET A 124 19.05 -21.31 4.18
C MET A 124 19.34 -21.66 2.72
N ILE A 125 19.82 -20.70 1.91
CA ILE A 125 20.24 -21.00 0.52
C ILE A 125 21.43 -21.95 0.52
N ARG A 126 22.42 -21.75 1.42
CA ARG A 126 23.54 -22.68 1.55
C ARG A 126 23.06 -24.09 1.88
N MET A 127 22.12 -24.21 2.81
CA MET A 127 21.55 -25.50 3.21
C MET A 127 20.84 -26.20 2.05
N ALA A 128 20.12 -25.44 1.20
CA ALA A 128 19.50 -25.96 0.00
C ALA A 128 20.52 -26.43 -1.04
N ILE A 129 21.57 -25.63 -1.29
CA ILE A 129 22.68 -25.99 -2.21
C ILE A 129 23.38 -27.28 -1.75
N ASN A 130 23.65 -27.38 -0.45
CA ASN A 130 24.31 -28.54 0.16
C ASN A 130 23.41 -29.79 0.27
N ARG A 131 22.11 -29.67 -0.02
CA ARG A 131 21.08 -30.72 0.17
C ARG A 131 20.93 -31.15 1.65
N ASP A 132 21.21 -30.22 2.57
CA ASP A 132 20.95 -30.40 3.99
C ASP A 132 19.43 -30.35 4.30
N VAL A 133 18.66 -29.71 3.41
CA VAL A 133 17.20 -29.60 3.42
C VAL A 133 16.62 -29.93 2.05
N ASP A 134 15.38 -30.39 2.01
CA ASP A 134 14.69 -30.81 0.78
C ASP A 134 13.98 -29.63 0.09
N PHE A 135 13.49 -28.66 0.87
CA PHE A 135 13.06 -27.36 0.36
C PHE A 135 13.11 -26.27 1.44
N VAL A 136 13.02 -25.02 1.02
CA VAL A 136 12.98 -23.85 1.90
C VAL A 136 11.60 -23.22 1.85
N ALA A 137 10.99 -22.96 3.01
CA ALA A 137 9.68 -22.34 3.13
C ALA A 137 9.77 -20.99 3.85
N GLY A 138 9.38 -19.92 3.18
CA GLY A 138 9.37 -18.57 3.72
C GLY A 138 9.20 -17.50 2.64
N PRO A 139 9.18 -16.21 3.02
CA PRO A 139 9.11 -15.09 2.08
C PRO A 139 10.45 -14.87 1.37
N ILE A 140 10.83 -15.82 0.52
CA ILE A 140 12.06 -15.76 -0.26
C ILE A 140 11.73 -15.22 -1.65
N VAL A 141 12.30 -14.05 -1.93
CA VAL A 141 12.14 -13.40 -3.23
C VAL A 141 12.99 -14.10 -4.29
N PRO A 142 12.42 -14.46 -5.47
CA PRO A 142 13.18 -15.03 -6.58
C PRO A 142 14.04 -13.94 -7.23
N LEU A 143 15.33 -13.91 -6.90
CA LEU A 143 16.30 -13.00 -7.50
C LEU A 143 17.14 -13.79 -8.52
N GLU A 144 17.58 -13.15 -9.61
CA GLU A 144 18.37 -13.80 -10.67
C GLU A 144 19.60 -14.56 -10.11
N ALA A 145 20.31 -13.94 -9.16
CA ALA A 145 21.46 -14.59 -8.52
C ALA A 145 21.10 -15.88 -7.77
N ARG A 146 19.89 -15.96 -7.20
CA ARG A 146 19.37 -17.14 -6.47
C ARG A 146 18.85 -18.20 -7.44
N ALA A 147 18.12 -17.77 -8.49
CA ALA A 147 17.58 -18.67 -9.51
C ALA A 147 18.68 -19.41 -10.29
N LYS A 148 19.92 -18.89 -10.29
CA LYS A 148 21.09 -19.58 -10.85
C LYS A 148 21.59 -20.77 -10.02
N VAL A 149 21.23 -20.85 -8.73
CA VAL A 149 21.76 -21.85 -7.79
C VAL A 149 20.70 -22.73 -7.14
N ILE A 150 19.45 -22.27 -7.07
CA ILE A 150 18.31 -23.01 -6.55
C ILE A 150 17.08 -22.79 -7.43
N ASP A 151 16.23 -23.81 -7.51
CA ASP A 151 14.96 -23.74 -8.23
C ASP A 151 13.87 -23.12 -7.35
N PHE A 152 13.02 -22.30 -7.95
CA PHE A 152 11.87 -21.67 -7.28
C PHE A 152 10.54 -22.29 -7.72
N SER A 153 9.60 -22.38 -6.78
CA SER A 153 8.21 -22.65 -7.10
C SER A 153 7.56 -21.43 -7.77
N ILE A 154 6.34 -21.59 -8.29
CA ILE A 154 5.53 -20.45 -8.67
C ILE A 154 5.34 -19.50 -7.49
N ASN A 155 5.29 -18.19 -7.76
CA ASN A 155 5.01 -17.18 -6.74
C ASN A 155 3.66 -17.51 -6.09
N TYR A 156 3.64 -17.66 -4.77
CA TYR A 156 2.40 -17.90 -4.01
C TYR A 156 1.72 -16.58 -3.58
N LEU A 157 2.48 -15.49 -3.49
CA LEU A 157 2.00 -14.18 -3.09
C LEU A 157 2.78 -13.11 -3.87
N ASP A 158 2.07 -12.17 -4.47
CA ASP A 158 2.66 -11.01 -5.13
C ASP A 158 2.59 -9.82 -4.16
N GLU A 159 3.69 -9.57 -3.45
CA GLU A 159 3.77 -8.54 -2.41
C GLU A 159 4.79 -7.46 -2.79
N PRO A 160 4.38 -6.18 -2.85
CA PRO A 160 5.31 -5.09 -3.07
C PRO A 160 6.12 -4.74 -1.81
N ALA A 161 7.29 -4.16 -2.02
CA ALA A 161 8.00 -3.46 -0.95
C ALA A 161 7.25 -2.17 -0.59
N ALA A 162 7.24 -1.85 0.71
CA ALA A 162 6.63 -0.64 1.24
C ALA A 162 7.55 0.02 2.26
N ILE A 163 7.26 1.29 2.56
CA ILE A 163 8.01 2.08 3.55
C ILE A 163 7.05 2.45 4.68
N LEU A 164 7.41 2.09 5.91
CA LEU A 164 6.71 2.53 7.11
C LEU A 164 7.29 3.85 7.57
N ILE A 165 6.42 4.85 7.71
CA ILE A 165 6.76 6.19 8.18
C ILE A 165 5.83 6.57 9.36
N PRO A 166 6.24 7.55 10.19
CA PRO A 166 5.33 8.12 11.18
C PRO A 166 4.07 8.68 10.51
N ALA A 167 2.92 8.43 11.13
CA ALA A 167 1.66 8.97 10.67
C ALA A 167 1.69 10.51 10.72
N PRO A 168 1.01 11.17 9.77
CA PRO A 168 0.95 12.62 9.75
C PRO A 168 0.20 13.12 10.98
N THR A 169 0.74 14.13 11.64
CA THR A 169 0.00 14.85 12.68
C THR A 169 -1.13 15.61 12.00
N LEU A 170 -2.37 15.39 12.45
CA LEU A 170 -3.48 16.25 12.05
C LEU A 170 -3.21 17.65 12.61
N ASP A 171 -2.94 18.62 11.74
CA ASP A 171 -2.86 20.03 12.09
C ASP A 171 -4.24 20.53 12.55
N GLN A 172 -4.56 20.29 13.82
CA GLN A 172 -5.79 20.79 14.44
C GLN A 172 -5.76 22.33 14.63
N ASN A 173 -4.60 22.96 14.50
CA ASN A 173 -4.39 24.40 14.71
C ASN A 173 -4.08 25.15 13.40
N ASN A 174 -4.80 24.86 12.32
CA ASN A 174 -4.67 25.59 11.07
C ASN A 174 -5.52 26.88 11.08
N TRP A 175 -5.24 27.81 12.00
CA TRP A 175 -5.91 29.13 12.07
C TRP A 175 -5.69 29.98 10.80
N VAL A 176 -4.65 29.65 10.03
CA VAL A 176 -4.32 30.26 8.73
C VAL A 176 -5.14 29.64 7.58
N ALA A 177 -5.94 28.59 7.82
CA ALA A 177 -6.81 27.97 6.81
C ALA A 177 -7.75 28.98 6.14
N ILE A 178 -8.21 29.96 6.91
CA ILE A 178 -9.06 31.08 6.47
C ILE A 178 -8.40 31.89 5.36
N PHE A 179 -7.06 32.01 5.38
CA PHE A 179 -6.31 32.82 4.41
C PHE A 179 -5.81 32.02 3.19
N LYS A 180 -5.80 30.68 3.25
CA LYS A 180 -5.36 29.81 2.13
C LYS A 180 -6.10 30.04 0.80
N PRO A 181 -7.42 30.33 0.76
CA PRO A 181 -8.13 30.61 -0.50
C PRO A 181 -7.67 31.89 -1.21
N PHE A 182 -6.88 32.75 -0.56
CA PHE A 182 -6.45 34.04 -1.12
C PHE A 182 -5.02 34.02 -1.71
N HIS A 183 -4.39 32.84 -1.82
CA HIS A 183 -3.08 32.71 -2.45
C HIS A 183 -3.22 32.68 -3.98
N TYR A 184 -3.35 33.85 -4.60
CA TYR A 184 -3.25 34.03 -6.06
C TYR A 184 -2.60 35.40 -6.37
N ASP A 185 -1.68 35.41 -7.34
CA ASP A 185 -1.04 36.61 -7.89
C ASP A 185 -2.09 37.46 -8.62
N VAL A 186 -2.63 38.45 -7.92
CA VAL A 186 -3.49 39.46 -8.54
C VAL A 186 -2.60 40.57 -9.12
N PRO A 187 -2.68 40.88 -10.42
CA PRO A 187 -2.00 42.02 -10.99
C PRO A 187 -2.48 43.31 -10.30
N LYS A 188 -1.57 43.99 -9.61
CA LYS A 188 -1.80 45.33 -9.06
C LYS A 188 -1.90 46.32 -10.21
N ASN A 189 -3.09 46.56 -10.74
CA ASN A 189 -3.43 47.80 -11.43
C ASN A 189 -4.93 47.86 -11.62
N THR A 190 -5.57 48.85 -11.00
CA THR A 190 -6.63 49.69 -11.58
C THR A 190 -7.13 50.68 -10.53
N ALA A 191 -6.51 51.86 -10.53
CA ALA A 191 -7.12 53.05 -9.96
C ALA A 191 -7.46 53.98 -11.13
N THR A 192 -8.73 54.08 -11.50
CA THR A 192 -9.21 55.15 -12.37
C THR A 192 -10.57 55.69 -11.92
N ARG A 193 -10.65 57.02 -11.95
CA ARG A 193 -11.76 57.92 -11.58
C ARG A 193 -13.03 57.67 -12.37
N VAL A 194 -14.17 58.01 -11.74
CA VAL A 194 -15.51 58.07 -12.33
C VAL A 194 -15.98 59.53 -12.37
N PRO A 195 -16.71 59.95 -13.42
CA PRO A 195 -18.08 60.39 -13.14
C PRO A 195 -19.13 59.93 -14.17
N HIS A 196 -20.37 59.82 -13.67
CA HIS A 196 -21.66 59.53 -14.35
C HIS A 196 -21.92 58.11 -14.88
N SER A 197 -21.87 57.11 -13.98
CA SER A 197 -22.89 56.04 -13.91
C SER A 197 -22.76 55.26 -12.59
N ASN A 198 -22.84 55.96 -11.44
CA ASN A 198 -22.60 55.36 -10.12
C ASN A 198 -23.42 54.08 -9.88
N LYS A 199 -24.61 53.95 -10.47
CA LYS A 199 -25.46 52.75 -10.35
C LYS A 199 -24.88 51.50 -11.03
N ILE A 200 -24.26 51.64 -12.21
CA ILE A 200 -23.69 50.51 -12.96
C ILE A 200 -22.37 50.09 -12.32
N ALA A 201 -21.56 51.05 -11.88
CA ALA A 201 -20.33 50.78 -11.14
C ALA A 201 -20.62 50.07 -9.80
N ILE A 202 -21.63 50.53 -9.05
CA ILE A 202 -22.07 49.89 -7.80
C ILE A 202 -22.61 48.48 -8.09
N SER A 203 -23.44 48.31 -9.12
CA SER A 203 -23.98 46.99 -9.49
C SER A 203 -22.88 45.99 -9.87
N SER A 204 -21.91 46.41 -10.69
CA SER A 204 -20.75 45.59 -11.06
C SER A 204 -19.88 45.24 -9.86
N TRP A 205 -19.63 46.20 -8.97
CA TRP A 205 -18.89 45.98 -7.73
C TRP A 205 -19.61 45.02 -6.77
N CYS A 206 -20.93 45.16 -6.61
CA CYS A 206 -21.75 44.27 -5.80
C CYS A 206 -21.78 42.85 -6.37
N LEU A 207 -21.89 42.70 -7.69
CA LEU A 207 -21.86 41.40 -8.36
C LEU A 207 -20.49 40.71 -8.16
N MET A 208 -19.40 41.45 -8.37
CA MET A 208 -18.03 40.97 -8.15
C MET A 208 -17.82 40.55 -6.69
N SER A 209 -18.25 41.40 -5.74
CA SER A 209 -18.13 41.12 -4.30
C SER A 209 -18.93 39.88 -3.89
N ALA A 210 -20.16 39.75 -4.41
CA ALA A 210 -20.98 38.57 -4.15
C ALA A 210 -20.32 37.30 -4.70
N ALA A 211 -19.80 37.34 -5.93
CA ALA A 211 -19.09 36.22 -6.54
C ALA A 211 -17.86 35.80 -5.69
N LEU A 212 -17.07 36.77 -5.22
CA LEU A 212 -15.92 36.51 -4.35
C LEU A 212 -16.33 35.91 -3.00
N VAL A 213 -17.39 36.41 -2.36
CA VAL A 213 -17.91 35.87 -1.09
C VAL A 213 -18.43 34.45 -1.28
N TYR A 214 -19.15 34.15 -2.36
CA TYR A 214 -19.60 32.79 -2.65
C TYR A 214 -18.43 31.85 -2.95
N ALA A 215 -17.47 32.27 -3.77
CA ALA A 215 -16.27 31.48 -4.07
C ALA A 215 -15.47 31.18 -2.80
N TYR A 216 -15.29 32.18 -1.94
CA TYR A 216 -14.63 32.02 -0.64
C TYR A 216 -15.40 31.05 0.26
N SER A 217 -16.72 31.21 0.37
CA SER A 217 -17.59 30.35 1.19
C SER A 217 -17.52 28.89 0.73
N CYS A 218 -17.50 28.63 -0.58
CA CYS A 218 -17.35 27.29 -1.13
C CYS A 218 -15.95 26.70 -0.83
N CYS A 219 -14.89 27.48 -1.01
CA CYS A 219 -13.52 27.05 -0.74
C CYS A 219 -13.31 26.73 0.75
N ILE A 220 -13.75 27.59 1.67
CA ILE A 220 -13.56 27.37 3.10
C ILE A 220 -14.36 26.18 3.62
N ILE A 221 -15.59 25.98 3.13
CA ILE A 221 -16.39 24.79 3.47
C ILE A 221 -15.67 23.51 3.01
N SER A 222 -15.08 23.50 1.80
CA SER A 222 -14.28 22.38 1.33
C SER A 222 -13.05 22.12 2.21
N TYR A 223 -12.32 23.17 2.59
CA TYR A 223 -11.13 23.05 3.43
C TYR A 223 -11.44 22.63 4.88
N LEU A 224 -12.57 23.05 5.44
CA LEU A 224 -12.96 22.71 6.81
C LEU A 224 -13.62 21.33 6.92
N THR A 225 -14.18 20.80 5.83
CA THR A 225 -14.86 19.49 5.84
C THR A 225 -13.91 18.32 5.66
N ILE A 226 -12.80 18.49 4.93
CA ILE A 226 -11.79 17.45 4.71
C ILE A 226 -10.48 17.88 5.36
N PRO A 227 -10.13 17.35 6.56
CA PRO A 227 -8.84 17.65 7.17
C PRO A 227 -7.73 17.11 6.25
N ARG A 228 -6.92 18.01 5.69
CA ARG A 228 -5.71 17.59 4.97
C ARG A 228 -4.62 17.27 5.98
N SER A 229 -4.30 15.99 6.12
CA SER A 229 -3.06 15.53 6.72
C SER A 229 -1.95 15.58 5.67
N TYR A 230 -0.86 16.31 5.93
CA TYR A 230 0.32 16.26 5.08
C TYR A 230 1.22 15.14 5.58
N LEU A 231 1.55 14.18 4.71
CA LEU A 231 2.60 13.21 5.03
C LEU A 231 3.94 13.95 5.12
N LEU A 232 4.83 13.49 6.00
CA LEU A 232 6.20 14.02 6.11
C LEU A 232 6.96 13.86 4.79
N VAL A 233 6.63 12.80 4.04
CA VAL A 233 7.21 12.42 2.77
C VAL A 233 6.15 11.67 1.96
N ASN A 234 5.97 12.00 0.69
CA ASN A 234 4.99 11.37 -0.20
C ASN A 234 5.60 10.39 -1.21
N SER A 235 6.90 10.52 -1.50
CA SER A 235 7.59 9.68 -2.48
C SER A 235 8.96 9.22 -2.01
N VAL A 236 9.51 8.19 -2.67
CA VAL A 236 10.84 7.66 -2.38
C VAL A 236 11.94 8.70 -2.67
N GLU A 237 11.74 9.57 -3.66
CA GLU A 237 12.65 10.68 -3.99
C GLU A 237 12.68 11.74 -2.89
N GLU A 238 11.52 12.08 -2.34
CA GLU A 238 11.42 13.01 -1.22
C GLU A 238 12.03 12.38 0.05
N LEU A 239 11.85 11.06 0.26
CA LEU A 239 12.50 10.34 1.36
C LEU A 239 14.03 10.41 1.27
N ALA A 240 14.55 10.17 0.06
CA ALA A 240 15.99 10.15 -0.22
C ALA A 240 16.67 11.49 0.05
N ASN A 241 15.94 12.59 -0.16
CA ASN A 241 16.44 13.95 0.09
C ASN A 241 16.08 14.48 1.48
N SER A 242 15.22 13.80 2.22
CA SER A 242 14.75 14.27 3.51
C SER A 242 15.86 14.25 4.57
N LYS A 243 15.98 15.35 5.34
CA LYS A 243 16.85 15.41 6.53
C LYS A 243 16.12 15.01 7.81
N VAL A 244 14.79 14.89 7.72
CA VAL A 244 13.90 14.63 8.86
C VAL A 244 13.77 13.13 9.13
N LEU A 245 13.72 12.31 8.07
CA LEU A 245 13.60 10.86 8.18
C LEU A 245 14.90 10.21 7.70
N GLN A 246 15.35 9.19 8.44
CA GLN A 246 16.47 8.35 8.04
C GLN A 246 15.96 6.97 7.63
N VAL A 247 16.58 6.40 6.60
CA VAL A 247 16.23 5.07 6.10
C VAL A 247 16.76 4.01 7.04
N THR A 248 15.95 2.98 7.26
CA THR A 248 16.30 1.78 8.03
C THR A 248 15.80 0.54 7.31
N THR A 249 16.53 -0.55 7.46
CA THR A 249 16.18 -1.87 6.92
C THR A 249 16.61 -2.97 7.86
N LEU A 250 16.13 -4.18 7.59
CA LEU A 250 16.60 -5.37 8.27
C LEU A 250 17.97 -5.76 7.71
N LYS A 251 18.94 -6.00 8.58
CA LYS A 251 20.26 -6.47 8.18
C LYS A 251 20.15 -7.86 7.53
N ASN A 252 20.95 -8.16 6.51
CA ASN A 252 20.96 -9.42 5.78
C ASN A 252 19.59 -9.75 5.12
N SER A 253 18.81 -8.71 4.83
CA SER A 253 17.58 -8.83 4.04
C SER A 253 17.83 -8.48 2.59
N ILE A 254 16.95 -8.95 1.71
CA ILE A 254 16.98 -8.57 0.29
C ILE A 254 16.88 -7.05 0.11
N PHE A 255 16.16 -6.35 0.99
CA PHE A 255 16.01 -4.90 0.92
C PHE A 255 17.33 -4.18 1.22
N GLU A 256 18.09 -4.65 2.21
CA GLU A 256 19.42 -4.10 2.48
C GLU A 256 20.38 -4.38 1.32
N THR A 257 20.50 -5.62 0.87
CA THR A 257 21.43 -5.97 -0.23
C THR A 257 21.06 -5.22 -1.51
N THR A 258 19.78 -5.11 -1.83
CA THR A 258 19.29 -4.38 -3.01
C THR A 258 19.59 -2.89 -2.89
N LEU A 259 19.28 -2.24 -1.76
CA LEU A 259 19.62 -0.82 -1.56
C LEU A 259 21.13 -0.55 -1.62
N LEU A 260 21.95 -1.47 -1.11
CA LEU A 260 23.40 -1.35 -1.15
C LEU A 260 24.00 -1.66 -2.53
N GLN A 261 23.31 -2.42 -3.39
CA GLN A 261 23.77 -2.74 -4.74
C GLN A 261 23.30 -1.73 -5.79
N LEU A 262 22.13 -1.12 -5.59
CA LEU A 262 21.54 -0.18 -6.55
C LEU A 262 22.37 1.10 -6.67
N GLY A 263 22.88 1.35 -7.89
CA GLY A 263 23.73 2.50 -8.20
C GLY A 263 23.04 3.69 -8.86
N TYR A 264 21.70 3.70 -8.93
CA TYR A 264 20.94 4.70 -9.69
C TYR A 264 19.74 5.26 -8.91
N GLY A 265 19.32 6.47 -9.31
CA GLY A 265 18.09 7.10 -8.83
C GLY A 265 18.06 7.41 -7.32
N PRO A 266 16.87 7.57 -6.72
CA PRO A 266 16.72 7.87 -5.30
C PRO A 266 17.24 6.73 -4.41
N PHE A 267 17.15 5.48 -4.87
CA PHE A 267 17.66 4.31 -4.13
C PHE A 267 19.16 4.34 -3.88
N LYS A 268 19.95 4.93 -4.79
CA LYS A 268 21.38 5.17 -4.57
C LYS A 268 21.62 6.04 -3.33
N LEU A 269 20.87 7.14 -3.20
CA LEU A 269 20.98 8.06 -2.08
C LEU A 269 20.56 7.39 -0.76
N LEU A 270 19.50 6.57 -0.79
CA LEU A 270 19.08 5.76 0.36
C LEU A 270 20.17 4.75 0.76
N GLY A 271 20.77 4.06 -0.23
CA GLY A 271 21.88 3.14 -0.04
C GLY A 271 23.13 3.81 0.54
N ASP A 272 23.50 4.99 0.02
CA ASP A 272 24.62 5.78 0.54
C ASP A 272 24.37 6.26 1.98
N SER A 273 23.11 6.63 2.30
CA SER A 273 22.70 6.99 3.67
C SER A 273 22.83 5.79 4.63
N LEU A 274 22.46 4.59 4.20
CA LEU A 274 22.66 3.35 4.95
C LEU A 274 24.14 3.00 5.13
N ARG A 275 24.97 3.16 4.09
CA ARG A 275 26.44 2.96 4.19
C ARG A 275 27.07 3.91 5.20
N LYS A 276 26.60 5.16 5.25
CA LYS A 276 27.08 6.17 6.20
C LYS A 276 26.66 5.86 7.65
N ASN A 277 25.49 5.24 7.83
CA ASN A 277 24.91 4.91 9.13
C ASN A 277 24.62 3.41 9.26
N PRO A 278 25.64 2.55 9.43
CA PRO A 278 25.43 1.09 9.46
C PRO A 278 24.58 0.62 10.66
N GLY A 279 24.40 1.45 11.69
CA GLY A 279 23.50 1.18 12.82
C GLY A 279 22.00 1.18 12.45
N ASN A 280 21.64 1.74 11.29
CA ASN A 280 20.27 1.76 10.78
C ASN A 280 19.85 0.44 10.12
N SER A 281 20.81 -0.48 9.90
CA SER A 281 20.55 -1.86 9.51
C SER A 281 20.39 -2.74 10.75
N PHE A 282 19.15 -3.09 11.11
CA PHE A 282 18.86 -3.82 12.34
C PHE A 282 19.21 -5.31 12.21
N SER A 283 20.13 -5.79 13.05
CA SER A 283 20.57 -7.19 13.10
C SER A 283 19.86 -8.00 14.20
N GLY A 284 19.54 -9.26 13.90
CA GLY A 284 19.30 -10.31 14.89
C GLY A 284 18.05 -10.20 15.77
N GLN A 285 17.05 -9.38 15.44
CA GLN A 285 15.88 -9.13 16.30
C GLN A 285 14.54 -9.04 15.55
N TYR A 286 14.41 -9.71 14.39
CA TYR A 286 13.13 -9.79 13.66
C TYR A 286 12.06 -10.59 14.42
N TYR A 287 12.48 -11.47 15.34
CA TYR A 287 11.61 -12.22 16.26
C TYR A 287 10.84 -11.30 17.24
N ASP A 288 11.47 -10.25 17.75
CA ASP A 288 10.87 -9.34 18.73
C ASP A 288 10.31 -8.09 18.05
N GLN A 289 9.09 -8.23 17.55
CA GLN A 289 8.35 -7.16 16.87
C GLN A 289 8.16 -5.94 17.76
N THR A 290 8.07 -6.10 19.09
CA THR A 290 7.89 -4.97 20.02
C THR A 290 9.16 -4.14 20.12
N ARG A 291 10.33 -4.80 20.13
CA ARG A 291 11.62 -4.12 20.11
C ARG A 291 11.91 -3.47 18.77
N LEU A 292 11.53 -4.10 17.67
CA LEU A 292 11.60 -3.48 16.34
C LEU A 292 10.71 -2.24 16.29
N LEU A 293 9.47 -2.33 16.76
CA LEU A 293 8.52 -1.23 16.81
C LEU A 293 9.06 -0.05 17.63
N ASN A 294 9.57 -0.30 18.84
CA ASN A 294 10.16 0.73 19.69
C ASN A 294 11.38 1.43 19.07
N LYS A 295 12.15 0.72 18.23
CA LYS A 295 13.29 1.31 17.51
C LYS A 295 12.84 2.15 16.31
N VAL A 296 11.80 1.72 15.60
CA VAL A 296 11.26 2.39 14.42
C VAL A 296 10.49 3.64 14.79
N PHE A 297 9.93 3.69 16.01
CA PHE A 297 9.29 4.86 16.56
C PHE A 297 10.20 6.09 16.58
N GLY A 298 9.91 7.09 15.74
CA GLY A 298 10.63 8.36 15.70
C GLY A 298 10.90 8.83 14.27
N ARG A 299 12.14 9.22 13.99
CA ARG A 299 12.58 9.80 12.71
C ARG A 299 13.11 8.74 11.73
N LEU A 300 12.62 7.51 11.80
CA LEU A 300 13.09 6.41 10.97
C LEU A 300 12.00 5.99 9.98
N ALA A 301 12.43 5.64 8.78
CA ALA A 301 11.59 5.08 7.72
C ALA A 301 12.05 3.63 7.49
N LEU A 302 11.20 2.65 7.80
CA LEU A 302 11.53 1.22 7.68
C LEU A 302 11.07 0.68 6.33
N ILE A 303 12.01 0.16 5.53
CA ILE A 303 11.71 -0.49 4.25
C ILE A 303 11.68 -2.01 4.44
N THR A 304 10.53 -2.63 4.18
CA THR A 304 10.36 -4.09 4.14
C THR A 304 9.08 -4.48 3.38
N GLY A 305 8.68 -5.76 3.43
CA GLY A 305 7.43 -6.25 2.85
C GLY A 305 6.19 -5.61 3.47
N ARG A 306 5.21 -5.28 2.63
CA ARG A 306 3.94 -4.66 3.02
C ARG A 306 3.21 -5.41 4.14
N LEU A 307 3.06 -6.73 4.07
CA LEU A 307 2.35 -7.52 5.09
C LEU A 307 3.05 -7.45 6.44
N GLN A 308 4.39 -7.41 6.44
CA GLN A 308 5.16 -7.23 7.68
C GLN A 308 4.89 -5.86 8.30
N LEU A 309 4.80 -4.81 7.49
CA LEU A 309 4.52 -3.45 7.96
C LEU A 309 3.07 -3.27 8.43
N GLU A 310 2.10 -3.84 7.72
CA GLU A 310 0.69 -3.79 8.13
C GLU A 310 0.48 -4.45 9.50
N MET A 311 1.13 -5.60 9.73
CA MET A 311 1.12 -6.25 11.03
C MET A 311 1.83 -5.41 12.12
N LEU A 312 2.90 -4.66 11.79
CA LEU A 312 3.53 -3.75 12.76
C LEU A 312 2.60 -2.58 13.13
N ILE A 313 1.84 -2.04 12.16
CA ILE A 313 0.83 -1.02 12.40
C ILE A 313 -0.27 -1.55 13.33
N GLU A 314 -0.72 -2.79 13.09
CA GLU A 314 -1.70 -3.48 13.92
C GLU A 314 -1.21 -3.67 15.36
N LEU A 315 0.02 -4.17 15.52
CA LEU A 315 0.64 -4.36 16.85
C LEU A 315 0.78 -3.05 17.60
N ASN A 316 1.20 -1.99 16.90
CA ASN A 316 1.26 -0.66 17.48
C ASN A 316 -0.09 -0.19 17.98
N TYR A 317 -1.13 -0.28 17.14
CA TYR A 317 -2.47 0.15 17.54
C TYR A 317 -2.99 -0.64 18.73
N ARG A 318 -2.71 -1.95 18.83
CA ARG A 318 -3.10 -2.74 20.00
C ARG A 318 -2.43 -2.25 21.28
N GLN A 319 -1.18 -1.78 21.19
CA GLN A 319 -0.41 -1.30 22.33
C GLN A 319 -0.76 0.14 22.73
N THR A 320 -0.82 1.07 21.77
CA THR A 320 -0.98 2.51 22.03
C THR A 320 -2.42 2.99 21.89
N ARG A 321 -3.27 2.23 21.20
CA ARG A 321 -4.61 2.65 20.74
C ARG A 321 -4.61 3.90 19.87
N ARG A 322 -3.47 4.22 19.23
CA ARG A 322 -3.27 5.39 18.35
C ARG A 322 -2.72 4.97 17.00
N CYS A 323 -3.05 5.73 15.95
CA CYS A 323 -2.55 5.50 14.59
C CYS A 323 -1.29 6.35 14.35
N ASP A 324 -0.19 6.00 15.02
CA ASP A 324 1.06 6.77 14.97
C ASP A 324 1.97 6.42 13.77
N LEU A 325 1.61 5.40 13.00
CA LEU A 325 2.39 4.87 11.88
C LEU A 325 1.51 4.69 10.64
N THR A 326 2.08 4.93 9.45
CA THR A 326 1.41 4.77 8.16
C THR A 326 2.38 4.26 7.10
N LEU A 327 1.84 3.66 6.04
CA LEU A 327 2.62 3.28 4.87
C LEU A 327 2.77 4.46 3.91
N LEU A 328 3.94 4.58 3.29
CA LEU A 328 4.16 5.47 2.16
C LEU A 328 3.29 5.00 0.97
N PRO A 329 2.57 5.88 0.28
CA PRO A 329 1.64 5.49 -0.79
C PRO A 329 2.32 4.81 -1.99
N GLN A 330 3.60 5.13 -2.24
CA GLN A 330 4.37 4.58 -3.34
C GLN A 330 4.81 3.15 -3.03
N GLN A 331 4.33 2.21 -3.83
CA GLN A 331 4.75 0.81 -3.81
C GLN A 331 5.84 0.58 -4.87
N PHE A 332 6.80 -0.29 -4.57
CA PHE A 332 7.93 -0.56 -5.45
C PHE A 332 8.34 -2.02 -5.35
N TRP A 333 9.10 -2.49 -6.35
CA TRP A 333 9.56 -3.88 -6.47
C TRP A 333 8.42 -4.90 -6.48
N HIS A 334 7.81 -5.08 -7.64
CA HIS A 334 6.93 -6.22 -7.93
C HIS A 334 7.77 -7.31 -8.59
N CYS A 335 7.85 -8.48 -7.99
CA CYS A 335 8.59 -9.61 -8.55
C CYS A 335 7.69 -10.40 -9.51
N GLN A 336 8.12 -10.55 -10.76
CA GLN A 336 7.43 -11.34 -11.79
C GLN A 336 7.94 -12.80 -11.80
N LYS A 337 7.05 -13.70 -12.24
CA LYS A 337 7.13 -15.16 -12.15
C LYS A 337 8.28 -15.80 -12.93
N ASP A 338 8.84 -16.87 -12.37
CA ASP A 338 9.61 -17.93 -13.05
C ASP A 338 9.17 -19.33 -12.55
N ALA A 339 9.60 -20.41 -13.23
CA ALA A 339 9.18 -21.83 -13.07
C ALA A 339 10.42 -22.76 -12.87
N TYR A 340 10.44 -23.96 -12.26
CA TYR A 340 9.46 -25.00 -11.92
C TYR A 340 9.85 -25.78 -10.63
N THR A 341 8.83 -26.29 -9.90
CA THR A 341 8.87 -27.56 -9.16
C THR A 341 7.48 -28.18 -9.27
N HIS A 342 7.27 -29.16 -10.17
CA HIS A 342 5.93 -29.46 -10.69
C HIS A 342 4.88 -29.86 -9.63
N LEU A 343 5.21 -30.72 -8.67
CA LEU A 343 4.28 -31.16 -7.61
C LEU A 343 3.93 -30.03 -6.65
N ILE A 344 4.94 -29.29 -6.20
CA ILE A 344 4.74 -28.16 -5.28
C ILE A 344 3.95 -27.05 -5.99
N ASN A 345 4.22 -26.82 -7.28
CA ASN A 345 3.49 -25.86 -8.10
C ASN A 345 2.01 -26.22 -8.24
N LEU A 346 1.69 -27.50 -8.48
CA LEU A 346 0.30 -27.98 -8.49
C LEU A 346 -0.38 -27.70 -7.16
N GLY A 347 0.26 -28.04 -6.04
CA GLY A 347 -0.27 -27.76 -4.71
C GLY A 347 -0.49 -26.26 -4.46
N ILE A 348 0.47 -25.40 -4.82
CA ILE A 348 0.33 -23.94 -4.66
C ILE A 348 -0.79 -23.39 -5.55
N MET A 349 -0.95 -23.90 -6.78
CA MET A 349 -2.05 -23.51 -7.68
C MET A 349 -3.41 -23.90 -7.09
N GLU A 350 -3.53 -25.10 -6.50
CA GLU A 350 -4.76 -25.53 -5.81
C GLU A 350 -5.08 -24.62 -4.62
N ILE A 351 -4.10 -24.31 -3.75
CA ILE A 351 -4.29 -23.40 -2.60
C ILE A 351 -4.74 -22.01 -3.08
N LYS A 352 -4.15 -21.50 -4.17
CA LYS A 352 -4.54 -20.23 -4.79
C LYS A 352 -5.96 -20.24 -5.33
N GLN A 353 -6.35 -21.29 -6.05
CA GLN A 353 -7.71 -21.42 -6.59
C GLN A 353 -8.78 -21.51 -5.51
N LEU A 354 -8.42 -22.03 -4.34
CA LEU A 354 -9.29 -22.13 -3.17
C LEU A 354 -9.31 -20.87 -2.29
N GLU A 355 -8.57 -19.80 -2.65
CA GLU A 355 -8.42 -18.56 -1.86
C GLU A 355 -7.98 -18.81 -0.38
N LEU A 356 -7.30 -19.93 -0.13
CA LEU A 356 -6.85 -20.30 1.21
C LEU A 356 -5.74 -19.38 1.72
N ILE A 357 -4.91 -18.86 0.80
CA ILE A 357 -3.85 -17.91 1.13
C ILE A 357 -4.46 -16.63 1.71
N ASP A 358 -5.47 -16.07 1.05
CA ASP A 358 -6.14 -14.85 1.49
C ASP A 358 -6.86 -15.06 2.82
N HIS A 359 -7.48 -16.23 3.01
CA HIS A 359 -8.08 -16.61 4.28
C HIS A 359 -7.03 -16.64 5.41
N TRP A 360 -5.89 -17.29 5.22
CA TRP A 360 -4.84 -17.35 6.23
C TRP A 360 -4.22 -15.98 6.48
N ILE A 361 -3.94 -15.18 5.45
CA ILE A 361 -3.47 -13.79 5.60
C ILE A 361 -4.44 -13.00 6.48
N LYS A 362 -5.75 -13.09 6.22
CA LYS A 362 -6.77 -12.41 7.03
C LYS A 362 -6.76 -12.87 8.49
N VAL A 363 -6.57 -14.16 8.74
CA VAL A 363 -6.48 -14.73 10.11
C VAL A 363 -5.23 -14.24 10.85
N TYR A 364 -4.07 -14.24 10.20
CA TYR A 364 -2.79 -13.90 10.85
C TYR A 364 -2.50 -12.39 10.91
N VAL A 365 -2.97 -11.60 9.94
CA VAL A 365 -2.73 -10.14 9.87
C VAL A 365 -3.89 -9.34 10.49
N ASN A 366 -5.09 -9.91 10.57
CA ASN A 366 -6.31 -9.34 11.18
C ASN A 366 -6.43 -7.80 11.08
N GLN A 367 -6.79 -7.30 9.90
CA GLN A 367 -6.99 -5.87 9.61
C GLN A 367 -8.34 -5.35 10.14
N THR A 368 -8.59 -5.37 11.45
CA THR A 368 -9.85 -4.89 12.04
C THR A 368 -9.78 -3.45 12.54
N ASN A 369 -8.61 -2.82 12.47
CA ASN A 369 -8.37 -1.54 13.12
C ASN A 369 -8.62 -0.33 12.21
N GLN A 370 -9.07 0.76 12.83
CA GLN A 370 -9.43 2.03 12.17
C GLN A 370 -8.25 2.68 11.41
N CYS A 371 -7.01 2.32 11.73
CA CYS A 371 -5.81 2.83 11.05
C CYS A 371 -5.61 2.21 9.65
N SER A 372 -6.14 1.00 9.41
CA SER A 372 -5.96 0.27 8.16
C SER A 372 -6.97 0.67 7.09
N HIS A 373 -8.11 1.27 7.48
CA HIS A 373 -9.11 1.82 6.55
C HIS A 373 -8.75 3.20 5.96
N GLY A 374 -7.60 3.77 6.32
CA GLY A 374 -7.15 5.08 5.84
C GLY A 374 -6.32 5.07 4.55
N ILE A 375 -6.00 3.89 4.01
CA ILE A 375 -5.19 3.71 2.80
C ILE A 375 -5.92 2.82 1.78
N GLU A 376 -7.25 2.95 1.72
CA GLU A 376 -7.96 2.61 0.49
C GLU A 376 -7.71 3.75 -0.49
N ILE A 377 -6.87 3.45 -1.49
CA ILE A 377 -6.81 4.21 -2.73
C ILE A 377 -8.24 4.33 -3.25
N PHE A 378 -8.80 5.54 -3.22
CA PHE A 378 -9.97 5.93 -4.01
C PHE A 378 -11.09 4.89 -4.12
N ASP A 379 -11.63 4.37 -3.02
CA ASP A 379 -12.95 3.75 -3.06
C ASP A 379 -13.99 4.63 -2.37
N HIS A 380 -14.95 5.07 -3.17
CA HIS A 380 -15.74 6.28 -2.93
C HIS A 380 -16.93 6.05 -1.98
N SER A 381 -16.97 4.96 -1.23
CA SER A 381 -18.15 4.60 -0.45
C SER A 381 -17.82 4.22 1.00
N ASN A 382 -18.35 5.03 1.91
CA ASN A 382 -18.66 4.66 3.30
C ASN A 382 -17.58 4.78 4.37
N SER A 383 -17.08 6.00 4.61
CA SER A 383 -16.86 6.46 5.99
C SER A 383 -16.92 7.99 6.12
N LYS A 384 -18.14 8.54 6.26
CA LYS A 384 -18.36 9.95 6.60
C LYS A 384 -18.57 10.11 8.10
N LYS A 385 -17.53 9.93 8.92
CA LYS A 385 -17.54 10.53 10.27
C LYS A 385 -17.13 12.00 10.14
N LYS A 386 -18.13 12.88 10.06
CA LYS A 386 -17.91 14.34 10.06
C LYS A 386 -17.32 14.74 11.41
N HIS A 387 -16.08 15.22 11.43
CA HIS A 387 -15.52 15.84 12.64
C HIS A 387 -16.28 17.15 12.93
N PRO A 388 -16.71 17.40 14.18
CA PRO A 388 -17.31 18.67 14.56
C PRO A 388 -16.27 19.78 14.43
N LEU A 389 -16.67 20.94 13.89
CA LEU A 389 -15.78 22.09 13.80
C LEU A 389 -15.48 22.60 15.21
N GLY A 390 -14.19 22.58 15.59
CA GLY A 390 -13.74 23.11 16.88
C GLY A 390 -13.61 24.64 16.86
N PHE A 391 -13.68 25.24 18.04
CA PHE A 391 -13.50 26.69 18.24
C PHE A 391 -12.14 27.19 17.73
N SER A 392 -11.09 26.36 17.76
CA SER A 392 -9.74 26.67 17.24
C SER A 392 -9.75 27.11 15.77
N ASN A 393 -10.64 26.53 14.94
CA ASN A 393 -10.74 26.86 13.52
C ASN A 393 -11.33 28.25 13.24
N LEU A 394 -11.98 28.88 14.23
CA LEU A 394 -12.59 30.21 14.14
C LEU A 394 -11.73 31.31 14.76
N GLY A 395 -10.60 30.97 15.40
CA GLY A 395 -9.75 31.91 16.13
C GLY A 395 -9.27 33.10 15.29
N GLY A 396 -8.95 32.88 14.02
CA GLY A 396 -8.52 33.94 13.10
C GLY A 396 -9.58 35.03 12.88
N VAL A 397 -10.88 34.66 12.87
CA VAL A 397 -11.98 35.62 12.71
C VAL A 397 -12.08 36.54 13.92
N PHE A 398 -11.94 35.99 15.12
CA PHE A 398 -11.98 36.78 16.36
C PHE A 398 -10.80 37.74 16.47
N ILE A 399 -9.60 37.32 16.07
CA ILE A 399 -8.41 38.18 16.07
C ILE A 399 -8.59 39.35 15.10
N LEU A 400 -9.07 39.09 13.87
CA LEU A 400 -9.35 40.15 12.90
C LEU A 400 -10.40 41.14 13.40
N PHE A 401 -11.47 40.64 14.03
CA PHE A 401 -12.52 41.48 14.59
C PHE A 401 -12.00 42.39 15.70
N LEU A 402 -11.20 41.85 16.63
CA LEU A 402 -10.58 42.62 17.71
C LEU A 402 -9.60 43.67 17.19
N LEU A 403 -8.79 43.33 16.18
CA LEU A 403 -7.92 44.29 15.50
C LEU A 403 -8.72 45.42 14.85
N GLY A 404 -9.83 45.10 14.18
CA GLY A 404 -10.70 46.10 13.56
C GLY A 404 -11.29 47.08 14.56
N ILE A 405 -11.79 46.60 15.70
CA ILE A 405 -12.30 47.44 16.79
C ILE A 405 -11.17 48.30 17.37
N SER A 406 -9.98 47.72 17.56
CA SER A 406 -8.84 48.43 18.12
C SER A 406 -8.39 49.58 17.21
N VAL A 407 -8.32 49.36 15.90
CA VAL A 407 -7.96 50.42 14.93
C VAL A 407 -9.05 51.48 14.85
N SER A 408 -10.33 51.08 14.85
CA SER A 408 -11.45 52.03 14.79
C SER A 408 -11.52 52.93 16.03
N THR A 409 -11.33 52.36 17.22
CA THR A 409 -11.30 53.12 18.48
C THR A 409 -10.11 54.05 18.56
N LEU A 410 -8.92 53.63 18.11
CA LEU A 410 -7.74 54.50 18.03
C LEU A 410 -7.94 55.67 17.07
N MET A 411 -8.56 55.45 15.91
CA MET A 411 -8.89 56.53 14.97
C MET A 411 -9.92 57.50 15.56
N PHE A 412 -10.94 57.00 16.26
CA PHE A 412 -11.90 57.85 16.94
C PHE A 412 -11.26 58.70 18.05
N LEU A 413 -10.39 58.10 18.86
CA LEU A 413 -9.68 58.81 19.92
C LEU A 413 -8.70 59.85 19.36
N SER A 414 -8.04 59.57 18.24
CA SER A 414 -7.14 60.52 17.59
C SER A 414 -7.90 61.71 16.99
N GLU A 415 -9.05 61.49 16.35
CA GLU A 415 -9.94 62.55 15.87
C GLU A 415 -10.49 63.40 17.04
N LEU A 416 -10.90 62.77 18.13
CA LEU A 416 -11.39 63.45 19.32
C LEU A 416 -10.30 64.33 19.95
N TYR A 417 -9.08 63.82 20.04
CA TYR A 417 -7.91 64.56 20.53
C TYR A 417 -7.58 65.76 19.66
N LEU A 418 -7.56 65.59 18.33
CA LEU A 418 -7.32 66.68 17.39
C LEU A 418 -8.43 67.76 17.46
N THR A 419 -9.68 67.34 17.66
CA THR A 419 -10.83 68.25 17.79
C THR A 419 -10.83 69.01 19.11
N LEU A 420 -10.44 68.36 20.21
CA LEU A 420 -10.28 69.00 21.52
C LEU A 420 -9.14 70.02 21.51
N LYS A 421 -8.01 69.68 20.88
CA LYS A 421 -6.86 70.59 20.74
C LYS A 421 -7.23 71.84 19.92
N THR A 422 -7.93 71.69 18.81
CA THR A 422 -8.38 72.83 18.00
C THR A 422 -9.40 73.70 18.75
N LYS A 423 -10.36 73.11 19.48
CA LYS A 423 -11.30 73.89 20.31
C LYS A 423 -10.63 74.62 21.48
N LEU A 424 -9.61 74.02 22.12
CA LEU A 424 -8.84 74.69 23.17
C LEU A 424 -8.02 75.87 22.62
N GLN A 425 -7.39 75.71 21.45
CA GLN A 425 -6.68 76.83 20.79
C GLN A 425 -7.62 77.98 20.41
N ILE A 426 -8.84 77.68 19.97
CA ILE A 426 -9.85 78.71 19.65
C ILE A 426 -10.33 79.44 20.93
N CYS A 427 -10.53 78.74 22.05
CA CYS A 427 -10.88 79.37 23.32
C CYS A 427 -9.75 80.26 23.88
N SER A 428 -8.49 79.86 23.74
CA SER A 428 -7.36 80.70 24.14
C SER A 428 -7.20 81.95 23.26
N CYS A 429 -7.60 81.91 21.99
CA CYS A 429 -7.63 83.09 21.12
C CYS A 429 -8.82 84.02 21.40
N LEU A 430 -9.96 83.50 21.87
CA LEU A 430 -11.15 84.31 22.18
C LEU A 430 -11.04 85.06 23.52
N PHE A 431 -10.15 84.62 24.43
CA PHE A 431 -9.89 85.29 25.71
C PHE A 431 -8.79 86.38 25.64
N LEU A 432 -8.17 86.54 24.46
CA LEU A 432 -7.07 87.48 24.19
C LEU A 432 -7.49 88.65 23.28
N PHE A 433 -8.81 88.84 23.07
CA PHE A 433 -9.40 89.97 22.36
C PHE A 433 -10.37 90.75 23.24
#